data_AF-F2L3U5-F1
#
_entry.id   AF-F2L3U5-F1
#
_cell.length_a   1.000
_cell.length_b   1.000
_cell.length_c   1.000
_cell.angle_alpha   90.00
_cell.angle_beta   90.00
_cell.angle_gamma   90.00
#
_symmetry.space_group_name_H-M   'P 1'
#
loop_
_entity.id
_entity.type
_entity.pdbx_description
1 polymer ?
#
loop_
_entity_poly.entity_id
_entity_poly.type
_entity_poly.pdbx_seq_one_letter_code
_entity_poly.pdbx_strand_id
1 'polypeptide(L)'
;MEFAERAVARFREIFGAEAEVEILEAGRDFVKAKFGGNMCYTCGTYDYFEDFAYMLGDEAGEEWAVSGYEQLDSGEYVVEFRPKRLVERATRHIKIVLDGLSLDLKV
;
A
#
# COMPACT_ATOMS: atom_id res chain seq x y z
N MET A 1 10.72 -13.70 -0.79
CA MET A 1 10.51 -13.19 0.58
C MET A 1 11.57 -12.17 0.97
N GLU A 2 12.86 -12.43 0.75
CA GLU A 2 13.94 -11.54 1.20
C GLU A 2 13.80 -10.05 0.79
N PHE A 3 13.30 -9.74 -0.41
CA PHE A 3 13.13 -8.34 -0.85
C PHE A 3 12.05 -7.59 -0.05
N ALA A 4 10.95 -8.26 0.32
CA ALA A 4 9.87 -7.65 1.09
C ALA A 4 10.33 -7.33 2.52
N GLU A 5 11.13 -8.20 3.12
CA GLU A 5 11.71 -7.98 4.45
C GLU A 5 12.70 -6.81 4.45
N ARG A 6 13.51 -6.67 3.40
CA ARG A 6 14.40 -5.50 3.23
C ARG A 6 13.60 -4.21 3.03
N ALA A 7 12.53 -4.25 2.25
CA ALA A 7 11.63 -3.10 2.08
C ALA A 7 10.99 -2.69 3.43
N VAL A 8 10.58 -3.64 4.28
CA VAL A 8 10.08 -3.37 5.64
C VAL A 8 11.14 -2.73 6.51
N ALA A 9 12.37 -3.24 6.50
CA ALA A 9 13.46 -2.67 7.27
C ALA A 9 13.69 -1.20 6.89
N ARG A 10 13.74 -0.91 5.59
CA ARG A 10 13.89 0.45 5.07
C ARG A 10 12.72 1.35 5.42
N PHE A 11 11.49 0.85 5.31
CA PHE A 11 10.30 1.59 5.69
C PHE A 11 10.33 1.95 7.18
N ARG A 12 10.75 1.01 8.04
CA ARG A 12 10.88 1.24 9.48
C ARG A 12 11.98 2.26 9.81
N GLU A 13 13.08 2.28 9.07
CA GLU A 13 14.13 3.29 9.25
C GLU A 13 13.65 4.71 8.96
N ILE A 14 12.74 4.87 7.97
CA ILE A 14 12.24 6.18 7.54
C ILE A 14 11.01 6.61 8.35
N PHE A 15 10.07 5.69 8.55
CA PHE A 15 8.72 5.99 9.05
C PHE A 15 8.38 5.30 10.37
N GLY A 16 9.28 4.50 10.96
CA GLY A 16 8.98 3.65 12.11
C GLY A 16 8.56 4.37 13.40
N ALA A 17 8.64 5.71 13.44
CA ALA A 17 8.08 6.52 14.53
C ALA A 17 6.58 6.83 14.35
N GLU A 18 6.07 6.79 13.12
CA GLU A 18 4.72 7.22 12.73
C GLU A 18 3.89 6.07 12.17
N ALA A 19 4.51 5.18 11.42
CA ALA A 19 3.88 4.10 10.68
C ALA A 19 4.61 2.76 10.91
N GLU A 20 3.83 1.73 11.21
CA GLU A 20 4.30 0.35 11.32
C GLU A 20 3.81 -0.45 10.10
N VAL A 21 4.69 -1.30 9.56
CA VAL A 21 4.37 -2.20 8.45
C VAL A 21 4.75 -3.63 8.80
N GLU A 22 3.84 -4.56 8.54
CA GLU A 22 4.02 -5.99 8.77
C GLU A 22 3.64 -6.76 7.50
N ILE A 23 4.49 -7.68 7.03
CA ILE A 23 4.15 -8.52 5.87
C ILE A 23 3.23 -9.66 6.33
N LEU A 24 2.01 -9.67 5.81
CA LEU A 24 1.05 -10.77 6.04
C LEU A 24 1.32 -11.94 5.09
N GLU A 25 1.64 -11.63 3.82
CA GLU A 25 1.90 -12.63 2.80
C GLU A 25 2.84 -12.05 1.73
N ALA A 26 3.80 -12.83 1.23
CA ALA A 26 4.68 -12.37 0.16
C ALA A 26 5.02 -13.51 -0.80
N GLY A 27 4.82 -13.25 -2.09
CA GLY A 27 5.20 -14.13 -3.19
C GLY A 27 6.14 -13.44 -4.17
N ARG A 28 6.29 -14.03 -5.35
CA ARG A 28 7.07 -13.45 -6.46
C ARG A 28 6.37 -12.23 -7.07
N ASP A 29 5.05 -12.31 -7.20
CA ASP A 29 4.23 -11.37 -7.98
C ASP A 29 3.17 -10.66 -7.14
N PHE A 30 3.22 -10.84 -5.82
CA PHE A 30 2.29 -10.22 -4.89
C PHE A 30 2.96 -10.03 -3.52
N VAL A 31 2.59 -8.97 -2.83
CA VAL A 31 2.94 -8.73 -1.43
C VAL A 31 1.70 -8.16 -0.76
N LYS A 32 1.36 -8.68 0.41
CA LYS A 32 0.28 -8.20 1.26
C LYS A 32 0.88 -7.75 2.57
N ALA A 33 0.68 -6.47 2.89
CA ALA A 33 1.22 -5.88 4.10
C ALA A 33 0.13 -5.18 4.91
N LYS A 34 0.25 -5.27 6.22
CA LYS A 34 -0.57 -4.57 7.20
C LYS A 34 0.16 -3.31 7.62
N PHE A 35 -0.52 -2.18 7.50
CA PHE A 35 -0.09 -0.85 7.91
C PHE A 35 -0.87 -0.44 9.16
N GLY A 36 -0.16 -0.06 10.23
CA GLY A 36 -0.76 0.38 11.49
C GLY A 36 0.09 1.41 12.23
N GLY A 37 -0.26 1.70 13.48
CA GLY A 37 0.44 2.69 14.31
C GLY A 37 -0.28 4.03 14.34
N ASN A 38 0.48 5.11 14.55
CA ASN A 38 -0.06 6.47 14.77
C ASN A 38 -0.29 7.24 13.46
N MET A 39 -0.50 6.53 12.34
CA MET A 39 -0.69 7.16 11.04
C MET A 39 -1.89 8.11 11.05
N CYS A 40 -1.72 9.28 10.43
CA CYS A 40 -2.82 10.22 10.28
C CYS A 40 -3.80 9.70 9.21
N TYR A 41 -4.94 9.17 9.66
CA TYR A 41 -6.02 8.61 8.85
C TYR A 41 -6.68 9.60 7.87
N THR A 42 -6.41 10.90 8.03
CA THR A 42 -7.04 11.98 7.25
C THR A 42 -6.10 12.71 6.30
N CYS A 43 -4.77 12.49 6.34
CA CYS A 43 -3.83 13.38 5.62
C CYS A 43 -2.64 12.74 4.88
N GLY A 44 -2.73 11.47 4.44
CA GLY A 44 -1.65 10.91 3.59
C GLY A 44 -1.34 9.45 3.84
N THR A 45 -2.30 8.67 4.35
CA THR A 45 -2.08 7.23 4.55
C THR A 45 -1.71 6.52 3.24
N TYR A 46 -2.30 6.97 2.12
CA TYR A 46 -2.02 6.43 0.80
C TYR A 46 -0.57 6.70 0.35
N ASP A 47 0.04 7.83 0.75
CA ASP A 47 1.43 8.14 0.42
C ASP A 47 2.38 7.09 1.02
N TYR A 48 2.15 6.61 2.25
CA TYR A 48 2.93 5.52 2.82
C TYR A 48 2.84 4.23 2.00
N PHE A 49 1.68 3.96 1.39
CA PHE A 49 1.52 2.79 0.53
C PHE A 49 2.32 2.96 -0.76
N GLU A 50 2.28 4.14 -1.38
CA GLU A 50 3.06 4.44 -2.58
C GLU A 50 4.57 4.41 -2.30
N ASP A 51 5.01 4.99 -1.19
CA ASP A 51 6.41 4.94 -0.73
C ASP A 51 6.87 3.50 -0.51
N PHE A 52 6.04 2.67 0.14
CA PHE A 52 6.36 1.26 0.33
C PHE A 52 6.40 0.49 -0.99
N ALA A 53 5.49 0.77 -1.93
CA ALA A 53 5.52 0.19 -3.27
C ALA A 53 6.80 0.55 -4.02
N TYR A 54 7.29 1.79 -3.87
CA TYR A 54 8.56 2.21 -4.43
C TYR A 54 9.75 1.45 -3.81
N MET A 55 9.76 1.30 -2.48
CA MET A 55 10.79 0.51 -1.78
C MET A 55 10.78 -0.97 -2.19
N LEU A 56 9.60 -1.57 -2.33
CA LEU A 56 9.46 -2.92 -2.86
C LEU A 56 10.06 -3.02 -4.26
N GLY A 57 9.86 -2.00 -5.10
CA GLY A 57 10.41 -2.00 -6.45
C GLY A 57 11.92 -1.86 -6.51
N ASP A 58 12.51 -1.01 -5.66
CA ASP A 58 13.97 -0.87 -5.52
C ASP A 58 14.61 -2.21 -5.10
N GLU A 59 13.98 -2.91 -4.16
CA GLU A 59 14.47 -4.20 -3.64
C GLU A 59 14.22 -5.40 -4.56
N ALA A 60 13.13 -5.36 -5.35
CA ALA A 60 12.76 -6.41 -6.29
C ALA A 60 13.41 -6.24 -7.68
N GLY A 61 13.88 -5.04 -8.02
CA GLY A 61 14.43 -4.72 -9.34
C GLY A 61 13.37 -4.60 -10.44
N GLU A 62 12.09 -4.42 -10.08
CA GLU A 62 10.98 -4.16 -11.01
C GLU A 62 10.03 -3.15 -10.39
N GLU A 63 9.19 -2.44 -11.16
CA GLU A 63 8.26 -1.48 -10.57
C GLU A 63 7.07 -2.19 -9.91
N TRP A 64 6.76 -1.82 -8.67
CA TRP A 64 5.58 -2.28 -7.93
C TRP A 64 4.57 -1.15 -7.77
N ALA A 65 3.30 -1.51 -7.55
CA ALA A 65 2.22 -0.58 -7.29
C ALA A 65 1.21 -1.18 -6.32
N VAL A 66 0.45 -0.30 -5.68
CA VAL A 66 -0.73 -0.67 -4.88
C VAL A 66 -1.78 -1.21 -5.84
N SER A 67 -2.16 -2.47 -5.66
CA SER A 67 -3.23 -3.13 -6.39
C SER A 67 -4.59 -3.03 -5.68
N GLY A 68 -4.59 -2.80 -4.36
CA GLY A 68 -5.78 -2.65 -3.55
C GLY A 68 -5.43 -2.38 -2.09
N TYR A 69 -6.39 -1.84 -1.33
CA TYR A 69 -6.28 -1.72 0.12
C TYR A 69 -7.65 -1.79 0.78
N GLU A 70 -7.68 -2.28 2.01
CA GLU A 70 -8.87 -2.36 2.86
C GLU A 70 -8.53 -1.79 4.24
N GLN A 71 -9.45 -1.02 4.83
CA GLN A 71 -9.33 -0.57 6.21
C GLN A 71 -10.08 -1.53 7.13
N LEU A 72 -9.42 -2.01 8.18
CA LEU A 72 -10.01 -2.81 9.24
C LEU A 72 -10.75 -1.91 10.24
N ASP A 73 -11.78 -2.43 10.91
CA ASP A 73 -12.54 -1.69 11.94
C ASP A 73 -11.67 -1.14 13.08
N SER A 74 -10.53 -1.79 13.33
CA SER A 74 -9.54 -1.39 14.34
C SER A 74 -8.71 -0.14 13.94
N GLY A 75 -8.79 0.29 12.68
CA GLY A 75 -8.07 1.44 12.13
C GLY A 75 -6.91 1.04 11.21
N GLU A 76 -6.31 -0.14 11.38
CA GLU A 76 -5.23 -0.60 10.51
C GLU A 76 -5.67 -0.82 9.05
N TYR A 77 -4.71 -0.73 8.12
CA TYR A 77 -4.94 -1.00 6.71
C TYR A 77 -4.24 -2.28 6.27
N VAL A 78 -4.91 -3.04 5.42
CA VAL A 78 -4.31 -4.17 4.71
C VAL A 78 -4.17 -3.77 3.26
N VAL A 79 -2.94 -3.74 2.77
CA VAL A 79 -2.60 -3.24 1.44
C VAL A 79 -1.98 -4.36 0.62
N GLU A 80 -2.43 -4.48 -0.62
CA GLU A 80 -1.98 -5.45 -1.59
C GLU A 80 -1.14 -4.76 -2.68
N PHE A 81 0.06 -5.28 -2.91
CA PHE A 81 1.00 -4.79 -3.89
C PHE A 81 1.25 -5.83 -4.96
N ARG A 82 1.40 -5.37 -6.20
CA ARG A 82 1.79 -6.21 -7.34
C ARG A 82 2.75 -5.47 -8.25
N PRO A 83 3.58 -6.19 -9.03
CA PRO A 83 4.34 -5.59 -10.12
C PRO A 83 3.44 -4.82 -11.08
N LYS A 84 3.84 -3.62 -11.50
CA LYS A 84 3.07 -2.77 -12.44
C LYS A 84 2.73 -3.49 -13.74
N ARG A 85 3.57 -4.41 -14.20
CA ARG A 85 3.29 -5.26 -15.37
C ARG A 85 2.04 -6.14 -15.22
N LEU A 86 1.65 -6.45 -13.98
CA LEU A 86 0.47 -7.26 -13.65
C LEU A 86 -0.72 -6.40 -13.21
N VAL A 87 -0.47 -5.12 -12.88
CA VAL A 87 -1.50 -4.10 -12.68
C VAL A 87 -1.88 -3.54 -14.05
N GLU A 88 -2.34 -4.39 -14.97
CA GLU A 88 -2.82 -3.95 -16.27
C GLU A 88 -4.03 -3.04 -16.07
N ARG A 89 -3.84 -1.74 -16.39
CA ARG A 89 -4.83 -0.66 -16.21
C ARG A 89 -5.36 -0.56 -14.78
N ALA A 90 -4.58 0.03 -13.88
CA ALA A 90 -5.14 0.62 -12.67
C ALA A 90 -6.23 1.63 -13.06
N THR A 91 -7.48 1.17 -13.11
CA THR A 91 -8.66 2.02 -13.09
C THR A 91 -8.51 2.83 -11.82
N ARG A 92 -8.25 4.14 -11.94
CA ARG A 92 -8.11 4.99 -10.77
C ARG A 92 -9.48 5.05 -10.11
N HIS A 93 -9.72 4.24 -9.08
CA HIS A 93 -10.93 4.36 -8.28
C HIS A 93 -10.83 5.64 -7.45
N ILE A 94 -11.28 6.75 -8.03
CA ILE A 94 -11.48 8.00 -7.29
C ILE A 94 -12.87 7.90 -6.65
N LYS A 95 -12.93 7.47 -5.38
CA LYS A 95 -14.16 7.53 -4.60
C LYS A 95 -14.39 8.97 -4.13
N ILE A 96 -15.08 9.77 -4.92
CA ILE A 96 -15.53 11.11 -4.51
C ILE A 96 -16.80 10.94 -3.68
N VAL A 97 -16.73 11.23 -2.38
CA VAL A 97 -17.91 11.28 -1.51
C VAL A 97 -18.38 12.74 -1.44
N LEU A 98 -19.51 13.03 -2.10
CA LEU A 98 -20.22 14.30 -2.00
C LEU A 98 -21.64 14.02 -1.51
N ASP A 99 -21.98 14.56 -0.34
CA ASP A 99 -23.34 14.67 0.21
C ASP A 99 -24.21 13.40 0.10
N GLY A 100 -23.67 12.26 0.52
CA GLY A 100 -24.43 11.00 0.64
C GLY A 100 -24.67 10.23 -0.67
N LEU A 101 -24.09 10.65 -1.79
CA LEU A 101 -24.13 9.90 -3.05
C LEU A 101 -22.73 9.40 -3.42
N SER A 102 -22.58 8.08 -3.49
CA SER A 102 -21.37 7.43 -4.02
C SER A 102 -21.47 7.32 -5.54
N LEU A 103 -20.59 8.01 -6.26
CA LEU A 103 -20.40 7.82 -7.70
C LEU A 103 -19.13 7.00 -7.96
N ASP A 104 -19.31 5.86 -8.61
CA ASP A 104 -18.23 5.02 -9.12
C ASP A 104 -17.88 5.51 -10.54
N LEU A 105 -16.73 6.17 -10.68
CA LEU A 105 -16.23 6.65 -11.96
C LEU A 105 -15.00 5.84 -12.36
N LYS A 106 -15.14 5.06 -13.43
CA LYS A 106 -14.06 4.33 -14.08
C LYS A 106 -13.38 5.24 -15.09
N VAL A 107 -12.12 5.60 -14.82
CA VAL A 107 -11.24 6.35 -15.73
C VAL A 107 -10.03 5.53 -16.11
#